data_AF-A0A937DLC1-F1
#
_entry.id   AF-A0A937DLC1-F1
#
_cell.length_a   1.000
_cell.length_b   1.000
_cell.length_c   1.000
_cell.angle_alpha   90.00
_cell.angle_beta   90.00
_cell.angle_gamma   90.00
#
_symmetry.space_group_name_H-M   'P 1'
#
loop_
_entity.id
_entity.type
_entity.pdbx_description
1 polymer ?
#
loop_
_entity_poly.entity_id
_entity_poly.type
_entity_poly.pdbx_seq_one_letter_code
_entity_poly.pdbx_strand_id
1 'polypeptide(L)'
;MEQIYFLLCALGDVMLIFLVYFLVAVIFRNTSWIYHFTATKVATTLVISAVVSVMAEKIALIMDWWQYSDQMPLVPFLNIGLSPFLAIVLLPILTFFITKKINQLF
;
A
#
# COMPACT_ATOMS: atom_id res chain seq x y z
N MET A 1 10.54 17.61 18.33
CA MET A 1 11.27 16.89 17.26
C MET A 1 10.63 15.55 16.91
N GLU A 2 9.88 14.90 17.81
CA GLU A 2 9.23 13.60 17.53
C GLU A 2 8.17 13.64 16.41
N GLN A 3 7.44 14.75 16.26
CA GLN A 3 6.41 14.90 15.22
C GLN A 3 6.94 14.77 13.78
N ILE A 4 8.22 15.08 13.56
CA ILE A 4 8.84 15.01 12.22
C ILE A 4 8.92 13.55 11.77
N TYR A 5 9.23 12.61 12.67
CA TYR A 5 9.36 11.19 12.32
C TYR A 5 8.03 10.57 11.87
N PHE A 6 6.92 10.90 12.54
CA PHE A 6 5.59 10.44 12.12
C PHE A 6 5.22 10.95 10.72
N LEU A 7 5.62 12.18 10.40
CA LEU A 7 5.37 12.77 9.09
C LEU A 7 6.21 12.09 8.00
N LEU A 8 7.47 11.72 8.29
CA LEU A 8 8.29 10.92 7.39
C LEU A 8 7.70 9.52 7.15
N CYS A 9 7.20 8.84 8.19
CA CYS A 9 6.54 7.54 8.02
C CYS A 9 5.30 7.65 7.13
N ALA A 10 4.44 8.64 7.39
CA ALA A 10 3.25 8.88 6.57
C ALA A 10 3.62 9.21 5.11
N LEU A 11 4.71 9.96 4.90
CA LEU A 11 5.22 10.24 3.55
C LEU A 11 5.71 8.96 2.85
N GLY A 12 6.33 8.04 3.60
CA GLY A 12 6.69 6.71 3.13
C GLY A 12 5.47 5.91 2.66
N ASP A 13 4.39 5.89 3.44
CA ASP A 13 3.14 5.22 3.05
C ASP A 13 2.56 5.80 1.76
N VAL A 14 2.57 7.13 1.63
CA VAL A 14 2.14 7.82 0.40
C VAL A 14 2.99 7.38 -0.79
N MET A 15 4.31 7.30 -0.64
CA MET A 15 5.22 6.84 -1.70
C MET A 15 4.93 5.38 -2.11
N LEU A 16 4.61 4.50 -1.17
CA LEU A 16 4.22 3.12 -1.47
C LEU A 16 2.88 3.05 -2.23
N ILE A 17 1.89 3.89 -1.87
CA ILE A 17 0.63 3.97 -2.61
C ILE A 17 0.88 4.46 -4.05
N PHE A 18 1.73 5.46 -4.24
CA PHE A 18 2.12 5.93 -5.58
C PHE A 18 2.85 4.87 -6.39
N LEU A 19 3.73 4.08 -5.75
CA LEU A 19 4.41 2.97 -6.38
C LEU A 19 3.40 1.92 -6.88
N VAL A 20 2.45 1.52 -6.03
CA VAL A 20 1.36 0.60 -6.42
C VAL A 20 0.55 1.17 -7.58
N TYR A 21 0.20 2.45 -7.52
CA TYR A 21 -0.52 3.13 -8.60
C TYR A 21 0.23 3.06 -9.94
N PHE A 22 1.52 3.37 -9.91
CA PHE A 22 2.36 3.38 -11.11
C PHE A 22 2.53 1.96 -11.69
N LEU A 23 2.78 0.96 -10.84
CA LEU A 23 2.89 -0.44 -11.28
C LEU A 23 1.61 -0.92 -11.97
N VAL A 24 0.45 -0.63 -11.39
CA VAL A 24 -0.85 -0.97 -12.00
C VAL A 24 -1.06 -0.19 -13.30
N ALA A 25 -0.72 1.10 -13.33
CA ALA A 25 -0.81 1.92 -14.55
C ALA A 25 0.05 1.38 -15.69
N VAL A 26 1.26 0.88 -15.40
CA VAL A 26 2.16 0.26 -16.37
C VAL A 26 1.58 -1.06 -16.89
N ILE A 27 1.04 -1.92 -16.02
CA ILE A 27 0.41 -3.20 -16.41
C ILE A 27 -0.77 -2.96 -17.36
N PHE A 28 -1.64 -2.00 -17.05
CA PHE A 28 -2.79 -1.67 -17.89
C PHE A 28 -2.48 -0.67 -19.01
N ARG A 29 -1.24 -0.18 -19.10
CA ARG A 29 -0.78 0.86 -20.05
C ARG A 29 -1.72 2.06 -20.11
N ASN A 30 -2.33 2.39 -18.98
CA ASN A 30 -3.34 3.44 -18.88
C ASN A 30 -3.15 4.12 -17.53
N THR A 31 -2.81 5.40 -17.53
CA THR A 31 -2.65 6.22 -16.31
C THR A 31 -4.01 6.53 -15.68
N SER A 32 -5.02 6.76 -16.51
CA SER A 32 -6.42 7.03 -16.13
C SER A 32 -7.20 5.77 -15.73
N TRP A 33 -6.52 4.70 -15.29
CA TRP A 33 -7.16 3.43 -14.98
C TRP A 33 -8.11 3.50 -13.76
N ILE A 34 -7.85 4.43 -12.83
CA ILE A 34 -8.66 4.66 -11.62
C ILE A 34 -10.11 5.01 -11.97
N TYR A 35 -10.33 5.78 -13.05
CA TYR A 35 -11.67 6.21 -13.47
C TYR A 35 -12.54 5.03 -13.89
N HIS A 36 -11.94 3.93 -14.34
CA HIS A 36 -12.65 2.72 -14.77
C HIS A 36 -12.28 1.55 -13.87
N PHE A 37 -12.63 1.66 -12.60
CA PHE A 37 -12.35 0.66 -11.55
C PHE A 37 -13.16 -0.64 -11.76
N THR A 38 -12.70 -1.49 -12.67
CA THR A 38 -13.25 -2.84 -12.95
C THR A 38 -12.74 -3.83 -11.90
N ALA A 39 -13.49 -4.89 -11.61
CA ALA A 39 -13.09 -5.96 -10.69
C ALA A 39 -11.67 -6.50 -10.96
N THR A 40 -11.28 -6.64 -12.23
CA THR A 40 -9.92 -7.05 -12.62
C THR A 40 -8.83 -6.10 -12.14
N LYS A 41 -9.08 -4.77 -12.22
CA LYS A 41 -8.12 -3.75 -11.75
C LYS A 41 -8.05 -3.72 -10.23
N VAL A 42 -9.17 -3.95 -9.54
CA VAL A 42 -9.18 -4.09 -8.08
C VAL A 42 -8.37 -5.30 -7.66
N ALA A 43 -8.60 -6.46 -8.27
CA ALA A 43 -7.85 -7.68 -7.98
C ALA A 43 -6.35 -7.49 -8.27
N THR A 44 -6.01 -6.86 -9.39
CA THR A 44 -4.60 -6.57 -9.74
C THR A 44 -3.98 -5.61 -8.73
N THR A 45 -4.69 -4.57 -8.32
CA THR A 45 -4.22 -3.62 -7.30
C THR A 45 -3.97 -4.33 -5.97
N LEU A 46 -4.87 -5.22 -5.56
CA LEU A 46 -4.75 -6.00 -4.32
C LEU A 46 -3.54 -6.94 -4.36
N VAL A 47 -3.32 -7.63 -5.48
CA VAL A 47 -2.14 -8.50 -5.64
C VAL A 47 -0.85 -7.68 -5.64
N ILE A 48 -0.80 -6.56 -6.37
CA ILE A 48 0.39 -5.70 -6.42
C ILE A 48 0.67 -5.06 -5.06
N SER A 49 -0.35 -4.55 -4.36
CA SER A 49 -0.18 -3.96 -3.04
C SER A 49 0.27 -5.00 -2.01
N ALA A 50 -0.23 -6.24 -2.08
CA ALA A 50 0.25 -7.33 -1.24
C ALA A 50 1.72 -7.64 -1.49
N VAL A 51 2.16 -7.75 -2.76
CA VAL A 51 3.57 -8.00 -3.09
C VAL A 51 4.47 -6.84 -2.63
N VAL A 52 4.07 -5.60 -2.90
CA VAL A 52 4.81 -4.40 -2.50
C VAL A 52 4.94 -4.35 -0.97
N SER A 53 3.86 -4.64 -0.25
CA SER A 53 3.87 -4.66 1.21
C SER A 53 4.84 -5.71 1.77
N VAL A 54 4.81 -6.93 1.26
CA VAL A 54 5.71 -8.00 1.69
C VAL A 54 7.18 -7.61 1.45
N MET A 55 7.47 -7.00 0.29
CA MET A 55 8.82 -6.54 -0.04
C MET A 55 9.27 -5.41 0.88
N ALA A 56 8.41 -4.42 1.12
CA ALA A 56 8.69 -3.30 2.01
C ALA A 56 8.97 -3.77 3.44
N GLU A 57 8.14 -4.67 3.98
CA GLU A 57 8.33 -5.27 5.30
C GLU A 57 9.66 -6.02 5.42
N LYS A 58 9.97 -6.87 4.43
CA LYS A 58 11.24 -7.62 4.44
C LYS A 58 12.45 -6.69 4.41
N ILE A 59 12.39 -5.62 3.62
CA ILE A 59 13.46 -4.61 3.58
C ILE A 59 13.57 -3.90 4.92
N ALA A 60 12.45 -3.51 5.54
CA ALA A 60 12.44 -2.85 6.84
C ALA A 60 13.08 -3.73 7.93
N LEU A 61 12.82 -5.04 7.90
CA LEU A 61 13.43 -6.01 8.81
C LEU A 61 14.94 -6.20 8.56
N ILE A 62 15.35 -6.30 7.29
CA ILE A 62 16.78 -6.45 6.93
C ILE A 62 17.57 -5.19 7.29
N MET A 63 16.96 -4.02 7.17
CA MET A 63 17.57 -2.73 7.47
C MET A 63 17.47 -2.35 8.97
N ASP A 64 16.94 -3.25 9.81
CA ASP A 64 16.69 -3.02 11.24
C ASP A 64 15.94 -1.71 11.53
N TRP A 65 15.02 -1.31 10.64
CA TRP A 65 14.21 -0.09 10.83
C TRP A 65 13.22 -0.22 11.98
N TRP A 66 12.71 -1.43 12.20
CA TRP A 66 11.98 -1.81 13.40
C TRP A 66 12.07 -3.32 13.64
N GLN A 67 11.79 -3.74 14.86
CA GLN A 67 11.66 -5.16 15.22
C GLN A 67 10.25 -5.44 15.71
N TYR A 68 9.73 -6.62 15.39
CA TYR A 68 8.42 -7.04 15.88
C TYR A 68 8.49 -7.32 17.39
N SER A 69 7.57 -6.72 18.13
CA SER A 69 7.35 -7.05 19.54
C SER A 69 6.57 -8.36 19.66
N ASP A 70 6.76 -9.10 20.76
CA ASP A 70 6.07 -10.39 21.04
C ASP A 70 4.54 -10.30 20.98
N GLN A 71 3.97 -9.10 21.08
CA GLN A 71 2.53 -8.84 21.04
C GLN A 71 1.99 -8.53 19.63
N MET A 72 2.85 -8.40 18.61
CA MET A 72 2.38 -8.07 17.27
C MET A 72 1.82 -9.32 16.56
N PRO A 73 0.56 -9.26 16.06
CA PRO A 73 0.03 -10.34 15.23
C PRO A 73 0.81 -10.36 13.91
N LEU A 74 1.44 -11.51 13.65
CA LEU A 74 2.14 -11.77 12.39
C LEU A 74 1.19 -12.45 11.42
N VAL A 75 1.35 -12.15 10.13
CA VAL A 75 0.67 -12.90 9.08
C VAL A 75 1.28 -14.31 9.05
N PRO A 76 0.49 -15.37 9.32
CA PRO A 76 1.00 -16.73 9.25
C PRO A 76 1.55 -17.00 7.84
N PHE A 77 2.63 -17.79 7.75
CA PHE A 77 3.41 -18.11 6.54
C PHE A 77 4.35 -17.03 6.01
N LEU A 78 4.07 -15.73 6.21
CA LEU A 78 4.93 -14.66 5.70
C LEU A 78 5.85 -14.03 6.76
N ASN A 79 5.57 -14.25 8.05
CA ASN A 79 6.34 -13.69 9.17
C ASN A 79 6.50 -12.15 9.08
N ILE A 80 5.48 -11.48 8.54
CA ILE A 80 5.42 -10.01 8.46
C ILE A 80 4.33 -9.47 9.38
N GLY A 81 4.45 -8.21 9.78
CA GLY A 81 3.47 -7.53 10.61
C GLY A 81 2.11 -7.44 9.91
N LEU A 82 1.06 -7.89 10.57
CA LEU A 82 -0.30 -7.87 10.01
C LEU A 82 -0.82 -6.43 9.85
N SER A 83 -0.49 -5.54 10.77
CA SER A 83 -0.91 -4.13 10.71
C SER A 83 -0.35 -3.37 9.51
N PRO A 84 0.97 -3.31 9.25
CA PRO A 84 1.49 -2.61 8.09
C PRO A 84 1.12 -3.31 6.77
N PHE A 85 0.96 -4.64 6.80
CA PHE A 85 0.44 -5.37 5.65
C PHE A 85 -0.96 -4.92 5.25
N LEU A 86 -1.89 -4.88 6.21
CA LEU A 86 -3.25 -4.40 5.95
C LEU A 86 -3.27 -2.93 5.51
N ALA A 87 -2.40 -2.09 6.10
CA ALA A 87 -2.34 -0.67 5.74
C ALA A 87 -2.01 -0.49 4.25
N ILE A 88 -0.91 -1.08 3.77
CA ILE A 88 -0.48 -0.96 2.37
C ILE A 88 -1.44 -1.68 1.42
N VAL A 89 -2.11 -2.75 1.85
CA VAL A 89 -3.08 -3.46 1.00
C VAL A 89 -4.39 -2.69 0.84
N LEU A 90 -4.93 -2.15 1.94
CA LEU A 90 -6.25 -1.52 1.96
C LEU A 90 -6.22 -0.04 1.58
N LEU A 91 -5.19 0.72 1.97
CA LEU A 91 -5.13 2.15 1.72
C LEU A 91 -5.18 2.51 0.23
N PRO A 92 -4.40 1.90 -0.69
CA PRO A 92 -4.48 2.22 -2.11
C PRO A 92 -5.89 2.00 -2.66
N ILE A 93 -6.54 0.91 -2.25
CA ILE A 93 -7.90 0.57 -2.70
C ILE A 93 -8.87 1.66 -2.24
N LEU A 94 -8.85 2.01 -0.94
CA LEU A 94 -9.69 3.07 -0.38
C LEU A 94 -9.42 4.43 -1.05
N THR A 95 -8.16 4.79 -1.24
CA THR A 95 -7.75 6.03 -1.91
C THR A 95 -8.33 6.09 -3.32
N PHE A 96 -8.19 5.04 -4.13
CA PHE A 96 -8.70 5.04 -5.50
C PHE A 96 -10.23 5.06 -5.56
N PHE A 97 -10.91 4.39 -4.63
CA PHE A 97 -12.37 4.48 -4.51
C PHE A 97 -12.83 5.91 -4.17
N ILE A 98 -12.16 6.58 -3.23
CA ILE A 98 -12.46 7.96 -2.86
C ILE A 98 -12.19 8.90 -4.05
N THR A 99 -11.05 8.76 -4.72
CA THR A 99 -10.71 9.55 -5.91
C THR A 99 -11.78 9.41 -7.00
N LYS A 100 -12.24 8.18 -7.27
CA LYS A 100 -13.32 7.95 -8.22
C LYS A 100 -14.60 8.66 -7.79
N LYS A 101 -14.99 8.58 -6.52
CA LYS A 101 -16.20 9.22 -5.99
C LYS A 101 -16.14 10.73 -6.07
N ILE A 102 -14.99 11.34 -5.74
CA ILE A 102 -14.79 12.79 -5.83
C ILE A 102 -14.89 13.25 -7.28
N ASN A 103 -14.29 12.52 -8.22
CA ASN A 103 -14.37 12.86 -9.65
C ASN A 103 -15.77 12.66 -10.27
N GLN A 104 -16.71 12.02 -9.57
CA GLN A 104 -18.11 11.96 -10.03
C GLN A 104 -18.94 13.15 -9.52
N LEU A 105 -18.44 13.89 -8.53
CA LEU A 105 -19.13 15.03 -7.91
C LEU A 105 -18.86 16.37 -8.63
N PHE A 106 -17.80 16.44 -9.44
CA PHE A 106 -17.40 17.60 -10.25
C PHE A 106 -17.45 17.24 -11.73
#